data_AF-A0A2N1VXP4-F1
#
_entry.id   AF-A0A2N1VXP4-F1
#
_cell.length_a   1.000
_cell.length_b   1.000
_cell.length_c   1.000
_cell.angle_alpha   90.00
_cell.angle_beta   90.00
_cell.angle_gamma   90.00
#
_symmetry.space_group_name_H-M   'P 1'
#
loop_
_entity.id
_entity.type
_entity.pdbx_description
1 polymer ?
#
loop_
_entity_poly.entity_id
_entity_poly.type
_entity_poly.pdbx_seq_one_letter_code
_entity_poly.pdbx_strand_id
1 'polypeptide(L)'
;MKKKKSFIGGLIFSLSVLVGTLFIYLFTLNEIKMLNKEKDNLETLLSQKISKREMLIVELQRISSEDKIVKIATESIGLKRSQEVYKKIYLDEKLVERVVNIVNKKYE
;
A
#
# COMPACT_ATOMS: atom_id res chain seq x y z
N MET A 1 63.50 35.22 25.99
CA MET A 1 62.92 33.87 25.77
C MET A 1 61.51 33.64 26.35
N LYS A 2 61.08 34.29 27.45
CA LYS A 2 59.76 34.01 28.08
C LYS A 2 58.52 34.32 27.21
N LYS A 3 58.56 35.34 26.33
CA LYS A 3 57.42 35.72 25.46
C LYS A 3 57.07 34.68 24.37
N LYS A 4 58.04 33.91 23.86
CA LYS A 4 57.77 32.86 22.85
C LYS A 4 56.97 31.68 23.44
N LYS A 5 57.16 31.36 24.73
CA LYS A 5 56.48 30.24 25.39
C LYS A 5 54.97 30.49 25.55
N SER A 6 54.53 31.71 25.84
CA SER A 6 53.09 32.01 25.98
C SER A 6 52.35 32.05 24.63
N PHE A 7 53.03 32.45 23.55
CA PHE A 7 52.44 32.45 22.21
C PHE A 7 52.17 31.04 21.69
N ILE A 8 53.12 30.10 21.90
CA ILE A 8 52.96 28.69 21.50
C ILE A 8 51.83 28.03 22.29
N GLY A 9 51.73 28.29 23.60
CA GLY A 9 50.62 27.78 24.42
C GLY A 9 49.25 28.27 23.95
N GLY A 10 49.14 29.56 23.60
CA GLY A 10 47.92 30.14 23.04
C GLY A 10 47.52 29.52 21.70
N LEU A 11 48.49 29.28 20.81
CA LEU A 11 48.25 28.61 19.52
C LEU A 11 47.75 27.17 19.68
N ILE A 12 48.36 26.40 20.58
CA ILE A 12 47.94 25.02 20.87
C ILE A 12 46.52 25.01 21.44
N PHE A 13 46.21 25.96 22.33
CA PHE A 13 44.86 26.09 22.89
C PHE A 13 43.83 26.45 21.80
N SER A 14 44.10 27.45 20.96
CA SER A 14 43.18 27.82 19.87
C SER A 14 42.98 26.69 18.87
N LEU A 15 44.04 25.93 18.55
CA LEU A 15 43.95 24.79 17.66
C LEU A 15 43.11 23.67 18.28
N SER A 16 43.26 23.42 19.58
CA SER A 16 42.48 22.40 20.31
C SER A 16 40.99 22.76 20.33
N VAL A 17 40.66 24.04 20.54
CA VAL A 17 39.26 24.52 20.48
C VAL A 17 38.70 24.30 19.07
N LEU A 18 39.44 24.68 18.03
CA LEU A 18 39.00 24.55 16.64
C LEU A 18 38.75 23.08 16.25
N VAL A 19 39.65 22.18 16.64
CA VAL A 19 39.49 20.74 16.41
C VAL A 19 38.28 20.20 17.20
N GLY A 20 38.09 20.63 18.44
CA GLY A 20 36.93 20.24 19.25
C GLY A 20 35.61 20.68 18.62
N THR A 21 35.54 21.92 18.10
CA THR A 21 34.35 22.42 17.40
C THR A 21 34.08 21.64 16.12
N LEU A 22 35.10 21.33 15.33
CA LEU A 22 34.95 20.49 14.13
C LEU A 22 34.46 19.08 14.48
N PHE A 23 34.95 18.50 15.56
CA PHE A 23 34.51 17.19 16.01
C PHE A 23 33.02 17.18 16.38
N ILE A 24 32.58 18.17 17.18
CA ILE A 24 31.16 18.34 17.52
C ILE A 24 30.32 18.51 16.26
N TYR A 25 30.76 19.35 15.32
CA TYR A 25 30.04 19.57 14.07
C TYR A 25 29.89 18.27 13.26
N LEU A 26 30.96 17.51 13.09
CA LEU A 26 30.93 16.24 12.37
C LEU A 26 30.05 15.19 13.05
N PHE A 27 30.10 15.13 14.39
CA PHE A 27 29.24 14.26 15.17
C PHE A 27 27.76 14.59 14.94
N THR A 28 27.37 15.86 15.09
CA THR A 28 26.00 16.31 14.85
C THR A 28 25.56 16.07 13.40
N LEU A 29 26.44 16.30 12.42
CA LEU A 29 26.13 16.05 11.01
C LEU A 29 25.83 14.55 10.77
N ASN A 30 26.60 13.66 11.40
CA ASN A 30 26.40 12.23 11.27
C ASN A 30 25.09 11.78 11.93
N GLU A 31 24.77 12.33 13.10
CA GLU A 31 23.53 12.04 13.81
C GLU A 31 22.30 12.51 13.02
N ILE A 32 22.35 13.71 12.43
CA ILE A 32 21.29 14.21 11.53
C ILE A 32 21.11 13.27 10.33
N LYS A 33 22.21 12.80 9.71
CA LYS A 33 22.12 11.86 8.58
C LYS A 33 21.48 10.54 8.98
N MET A 34 21.85 10.01 10.14
CA MET A 34 21.28 8.77 10.66
C MET A 34 19.78 8.93 10.95
N LEU A 35 19.39 10.01 11.63
CA LEU A 35 17.99 10.31 11.94
C LEU A 35 17.15 10.52 10.69
N ASN A 36 17.68 11.20 9.67
CA ASN A 36 16.98 11.35 8.39
C ASN A 36 16.77 9.99 7.70
N LYS A 37 17.78 9.12 7.71
CA LYS A 37 17.65 7.77 7.17
C LYS A 37 16.59 6.94 7.92
N GLU A 38 16.55 7.07 9.25
CA GLU A 38 15.54 6.41 10.07
C GLU A 38 14.14 6.95 9.78
N LYS A 39 14.00 8.27 9.65
CA LYS A 39 12.76 8.93 9.25
C LYS A 39 12.27 8.40 7.90
N ASP A 40 13.14 8.35 6.88
CA ASP A 40 12.77 7.86 5.53
C ASP A 40 12.32 6.39 5.56
N ASN A 41 12.98 5.56 6.38
CA ASN A 41 12.57 4.17 6.58
C ASN A 41 11.17 4.07 7.24
N LEU A 42 10.91 4.88 8.27
CA LEU A 42 9.62 4.91 8.96
C LEU A 42 8.51 5.43 8.04
N GLU A 43 8.77 6.44 7.22
CA GLU A 43 7.84 6.94 6.21
C GLU A 43 7.53 5.86 5.17
N THR A 44 8.53 5.11 4.72
CA THR A 44 8.35 3.98 3.80
C THR A 44 7.48 2.88 4.42
N LEU A 45 7.75 2.51 5.69
CA LEU A 45 6.95 1.52 6.42
C LEU A 45 5.51 1.99 6.63
N LEU A 46 5.32 3.27 6.92
CA LEU A 46 3.99 3.87 7.06
C LEU A 46 3.22 3.80 5.74
N SER A 47 3.87 4.18 4.63
CA SER A 47 3.28 4.11 3.29
C SER A 47 2.83 2.69 2.94
N GLN A 48 3.68 1.68 3.19
CA GLN A 48 3.33 0.28 2.98
C GLN A 48 2.11 -0.16 3.81
N LYS A 49 2.01 0.27 5.07
CA LYS A 49 0.85 -0.03 5.91
C LYS A 49 -0.42 0.64 5.41
N ILE A 50 -0.33 1.88 4.92
CA ILE A 50 -1.46 2.60 4.31
C ILE A 50 -1.94 1.85 3.07
N SER A 51 -1.05 1.51 2.14
CA SER A 51 -1.42 0.77 0.93
C SER A 51 -2.04 -0.59 1.25
N LYS A 52 -1.52 -1.31 2.25
CA LYS A 52 -2.13 -2.57 2.70
C LYS A 52 -3.53 -2.36 3.26
N ARG A 53 -3.74 -1.30 4.05
CA ARG A 53 -5.06 -0.95 4.58
C ARG A 53 -6.04 -0.60 3.46
N GLU A 54 -5.62 0.19 2.49
CA GLU A 54 -6.45 0.55 1.33
C GLU A 54 -6.85 -0.68 0.51
N MET A 55 -5.91 -1.60 0.27
CA MET A 55 -6.20 -2.87 -0.39
C MET A 55 -7.27 -3.68 0.37
N LEU A 56 -7.14 -3.79 1.69
CA LEU A 56 -8.14 -4.48 2.52
C LEU A 56 -9.51 -3.78 2.50
N ILE A 57 -9.55 -2.45 2.42
CA ILE A 57 -10.80 -1.69 2.29
C ILE A 57 -11.47 -2.00 0.95
N VAL A 58 -10.71 -2.03 -0.14
CA VAL A 58 -11.24 -2.38 -1.47
C VAL A 58 -11.78 -3.82 -1.47
N GLU A 59 -11.06 -4.75 -0.86
CA GLU A 59 -11.51 -6.13 -0.73
C GLU A 59 -12.80 -6.26 0.09
N LEU A 60 -12.89 -5.56 1.23
CA LEU A 60 -14.10 -5.48 2.03
C LEU A 60 -15.29 -4.90 1.25
N GLN A 61 -15.06 -3.84 0.45
CA GLN A 61 -16.11 -3.26 -0.39
C GLN A 61 -16.57 -4.23 -1.47
N ARG A 62 -15.66 -5.02 -2.06
CA ARG A 62 -16.01 -6.07 -3.02
C ARG A 62 -16.89 -7.14 -2.38
N ILE A 63 -16.46 -7.69 -1.24
CA ILE A 63 -17.22 -8.70 -0.49
C ILE A 63 -18.60 -8.17 -0.10
N SER A 64 -18.66 -6.95 0.45
CA SER A 64 -19.93 -6.32 0.81
C SER A 64 -20.86 -6.10 -0.39
N SER A 65 -20.30 -5.83 -1.56
CA SER A 65 -21.08 -5.68 -2.79
C SER A 65 -21.60 -7.02 -3.31
N GLU A 66 -20.79 -8.08 -3.27
CA GLU A 66 -21.22 -9.44 -3.57
C GLU A 66 -22.37 -9.88 -2.64
N ASP A 67 -22.23 -9.66 -1.34
CA ASP A 67 -23.27 -9.99 -0.36
C ASP A 67 -24.58 -9.22 -0.61
N LYS A 68 -24.48 -7.93 -0.98
CA LYS A 68 -25.65 -7.13 -1.38
C LYS A 68 -26.32 -7.67 -2.65
N ILE A 69 -25.54 -8.04 -3.66
CA ILE A 69 -26.06 -8.61 -4.91
C ILE A 69 -26.77 -9.94 -4.62
N VAL A 70 -26.16 -10.82 -3.81
CA VAL A 70 -26.77 -12.09 -3.40
C VAL A 70 -28.07 -11.83 -2.65
N LYS A 71 -28.09 -10.89 -1.71
CA LYS A 71 -29.29 -10.53 -0.96
C LYS A 71 -30.41 -10.05 -1.89
N ILE A 72 -30.12 -9.13 -2.81
CA ILE A 72 -31.09 -8.63 -3.80
C ILE A 72 -31.58 -9.76 -4.71
N ALA A 73 -30.70 -10.63 -5.21
CA ALA A 73 -31.11 -11.76 -6.05
C ALA A 73 -32.04 -12.73 -5.31
N THR A 74 -31.77 -12.98 -4.03
CA THR A 74 -32.56 -13.89 -3.19
C THR A 74 -33.92 -13.29 -2.81
N GLU A 75 -33.93 -12.01 -2.42
CA GLU A 75 -35.12 -11.32 -1.92
C GLU A 75 -36.01 -10.76 -3.03
N SER A 76 -35.43 -10.21 -4.11
CA SER A 76 -36.18 -9.51 -5.16
C SER A 76 -36.52 -10.38 -6.36
N ILE A 77 -35.70 -11.40 -6.67
CA ILE A 77 -35.85 -12.22 -7.88
C ILE A 77 -36.27 -13.67 -7.52
N GLY A 78 -36.38 -13.99 -6.23
CA GLY A 78 -36.74 -15.34 -5.76
C GLY A 78 -35.70 -16.40 -6.11
N LEU A 79 -34.47 -16.01 -6.46
CA LEU A 79 -33.41 -16.92 -6.86
C LEU A 79 -32.78 -17.55 -5.61
N LYS A 80 -32.95 -18.86 -5.44
CA LYS A 80 -32.26 -19.61 -4.39
C LYS A 80 -30.80 -19.86 -4.79
N ARG A 81 -29.87 -19.60 -3.87
CA ARG A 81 -28.45 -19.95 -4.05
C ARG A 81 -28.33 -21.48 -4.18
N SER A 82 -27.89 -21.97 -5.33
CA SER A 82 -27.67 -23.41 -5.54
C SER A 82 -26.59 -23.92 -4.59
N GLN A 83 -26.88 -24.97 -3.82
CA GLN A 83 -25.92 -25.63 -2.94
C GLN A 83 -25.04 -26.64 -3.69
N GLU A 84 -25.38 -26.98 -4.94
CA GLU A 84 -24.62 -27.92 -5.77
C GLU A 84 -23.92 -27.19 -6.93
N VAL A 85 -22.69 -27.62 -7.23
CA VAL A 85 -21.98 -27.28 -8.47
C VAL A 85 -22.84 -27.82 -9.61
N TYR A 86 -23.43 -26.93 -10.41
CA TYR A 86 -24.33 -27.29 -11.50
C TYR A 86 -23.75 -28.46 -12.32
N LYS A 87 -24.43 -29.60 -12.32
CA LYS A 87 -24.20 -30.63 -13.33
C LYS A 87 -24.33 -29.95 -14.69
N LYS A 88 -23.29 -30.08 -15.53
CA LYS A 88 -23.26 -29.53 -16.90
C LYS A 88 -24.64 -29.65 -17.54
N ILE A 89 -25.29 -28.52 -17.76
CA ILE A 89 -26.56 -28.47 -18.48
C ILE A 89 -26.19 -28.74 -19.94
N TYR A 90 -26.46 -29.96 -20.41
CA TYR A 90 -26.34 -30.29 -21.81
C TYR A 90 -27.57 -29.70 -22.52
N LEU A 91 -27.37 -28.55 -23.16
CA LEU A 91 -28.36 -27.95 -24.03
C LEU A 91 -28.27 -28.60 -25.42
N ASP A 92 -29.38 -29.12 -25.90
CA ASP A 92 -29.51 -29.56 -27.28
C ASP A 92 -29.53 -28.32 -28.20
N GLU A 93 -28.48 -28.14 -28.99
CA GLU A 93 -28.31 -27.00 -29.89
C GLU A 93 -29.51 -26.84 -30.84
N LYS A 94 -30.16 -27.93 -31.24
CA LYS A 94 -31.34 -27.89 -32.13
C LYS A 94 -32.56 -27.29 -31.46
N LEU A 95 -32.70 -27.48 -30.15
CA LEU A 95 -33.79 -26.87 -29.38
C LEU A 95 -33.58 -25.37 -29.23
N VAL A 96 -32.33 -24.94 -28.99
CA VAL A 96 -31.98 -23.52 -28.90
C VAL A 96 -32.26 -22.82 -30.23
N GLU A 97 -31.81 -23.41 -31.34
CA GLU A 97 -32.03 -22.85 -32.68
C GLU A 97 -33.52 -22.75 -33.03
N ARG A 98 -34.32 -23.75 -32.66
CA ARG A 98 -35.77 -23.72 -32.85
C ARG A 98 -36.44 -22.61 -32.04
N VAL A 99 -36.03 -22.40 -30.79
CA VAL A 99 -36.56 -21.32 -29.94
C VAL A 99 -36.19 -19.96 -30.53
N VAL A 100 -34.94 -19.76 -30.95
CA VAL A 100 -34.48 -18.53 -31.60
C VAL A 100 -35.29 -18.23 -32.86
N ASN A 101 -35.54 -19.23 -33.71
CA ASN A 101 -36.36 -19.08 -34.91
C ASN A 101 -37.82 -18.72 -34.62
N ILE A 102 -38.41 -19.28 -33.56
CA ILE A 102 -39.79 -18.95 -33.14
C ILE A 102 -39.87 -17.51 -32.61
N VAL A 103 -38.88 -17.09 -31.83
CA VAL A 103 -38.82 -15.73 -31.30
C VAL A 103 -38.66 -14.73 -32.45
N ASN A 104 -37.70 -14.93 -33.34
CA ASN A 104 -37.46 -14.01 -34.46
C ASN A 104 -38.68 -13.87 -35.39
N LYS A 105 -39.39 -14.97 -35.68
CA LYS A 105 -40.63 -14.94 -36.48
C LYS A 105 -41.81 -14.22 -35.82
N LYS A 106 -41.79 -14.03 -34.50
CA LYS A 106 -42.87 -13.38 -33.76
C LYS A 106 -42.69 -11.85 -33.70
N TYR A 107 -41.48 -11.37 -33.98
CA TYR A 107 -41.10 -9.95 -33.91
C TYR A 107 -40.75 -9.35 -35.29
N GLU A 108 -40.96 -10.10 -36.37
CA GLU A 108 -41.16 -9.60 -37.74
C GLU A 108 -42.67 -9.48 -38.03
#